data_AF-A0A524G6F6-F1
#
_entry.id   AF-A0A524G6F6-F1
#
_cell.length_a   1.000
_cell.length_b   1.000
_cell.length_c   1.000
_cell.angle_alpha   90.00
_cell.angle_beta   90.00
_cell.angle_gamma   90.00
#
_symmetry.space_group_name_H-M   'P 1'
#
loop_
_entity.id
_entity.type
_entity.pdbx_description
1 polymer ?
#
loop_
_entity_poly.entity_id
_entity_poly.type
_entity_poly.pdbx_seq_one_letter_code
_entity_poly.pdbx_strand_id
1 'polypeptide(L)'
;MADKAANAKDFGAMLALAWENSPSFICSNDDYIYCLFPADDTKVKWVEASLTFPDGSLDKKEIDAVKAIALLVEELKVLPTYGVITIVTTKAQLDEVASRLAKLT
;
A
#
# COMPACT_ATOMS: atom_id res chain seq x y z
N MET A 1 -9.44 13.99 15.04
CA MET A 1 -8.11 13.37 14.82
C MET A 1 -8.38 11.99 14.27
N ALA A 2 -7.77 11.62 13.14
CA ALA A 2 -7.83 10.24 12.69
C ALA A 2 -7.17 9.36 13.76
N ASP A 3 -7.78 8.25 14.10
CA ASP A 3 -7.21 7.32 15.05
C ASP A 3 -6.07 6.57 14.34
N LYS A 4 -4.83 7.02 14.56
CA LYS A 4 -3.63 6.49 13.90
C LYS A 4 -3.51 4.98 14.08
N ALA A 5 -3.89 4.47 15.24
CA ALA A 5 -3.86 3.04 15.54
C ALA A 5 -4.92 2.28 14.74
N ALA A 6 -6.13 2.81 14.65
CA ALA A 6 -7.19 2.22 13.83
C ALA A 6 -6.81 2.21 12.34
N ASN A 7 -6.30 3.33 11.83
CA ASN A 7 -5.87 3.45 10.43
C ASN A 7 -4.70 2.52 10.10
N ALA A 8 -3.71 2.40 11.00
CA ALA A 8 -2.59 1.48 10.82
C ALA A 8 -3.05 0.02 10.81
N LYS A 9 -4.03 -0.33 11.64
CA LYS A 9 -4.64 -1.67 11.66
C LYS A 9 -5.42 -1.94 10.37
N ASP A 10 -6.23 -0.99 9.92
CA ASP A 10 -7.01 -1.11 8.68
C ASP A 10 -6.10 -1.23 7.46
N PHE A 11 -5.03 -0.42 7.39
CA PHE A 11 -4.03 -0.54 6.34
C PHE A 11 -3.27 -1.87 6.41
N GLY A 12 -2.91 -2.34 7.61
CA GLY A 12 -2.24 -3.64 7.80
C GLY A 12 -3.06 -4.81 7.24
N ALA A 13 -4.39 -4.78 7.41
CA ALA A 13 -5.28 -5.77 6.79
C ALA A 13 -5.26 -5.70 5.26
N MET A 14 -5.24 -4.49 4.69
CA MET A 14 -5.14 -4.30 3.24
C MET A 14 -3.79 -4.73 2.67
N LEU A 15 -2.71 -4.53 3.42
CA LEU A 15 -1.38 -4.97 3.04
C LEU A 15 -1.28 -6.50 2.96
N ALA A 16 -1.94 -7.22 3.89
CA ALA A 16 -2.07 -8.67 3.82
C ALA A 16 -2.89 -9.11 2.59
N LEU A 17 -4.01 -8.43 2.32
CA LEU A 17 -4.81 -8.70 1.11
C LEU A 17 -4.03 -8.43 -0.17
N ALA A 18 -3.23 -7.36 -0.23
CA ALA A 18 -2.39 -7.06 -1.38
C ALA A 18 -1.34 -8.15 -1.61
N TRP A 19 -0.77 -8.74 -0.55
CA TRP A 19 0.18 -9.84 -0.69
C TRP A 19 -0.44 -11.10 -1.28
N GLU A 20 -1.66 -11.44 -0.88
CA GLU A 20 -2.37 -12.64 -1.36
C GLU A 20 -2.98 -12.45 -2.77
N ASN A 21 -3.43 -11.24 -3.10
CA ASN A 21 -4.12 -10.97 -4.36
C ASN A 21 -3.16 -10.54 -5.48
N SER A 22 -2.74 -11.50 -6.31
CA SER A 22 -1.85 -11.24 -7.46
C SER A 22 -2.60 -10.95 -8.78
N PRO A 23 -2.13 -9.98 -9.59
CA PRO A 23 -0.94 -9.15 -9.37
C PRO A 23 -1.20 -8.00 -8.40
N SER A 24 -0.22 -7.72 -7.54
CA SER A 24 -0.24 -6.55 -6.67
C SER A 24 1.04 -5.75 -6.80
N PHE A 25 0.96 -4.50 -6.36
CA PHE A 25 2.10 -3.61 -6.23
C PHE A 25 2.07 -3.00 -4.84
N ILE A 26 3.19 -3.14 -4.13
CA ILE A 26 3.36 -2.61 -2.79
C ILE A 26 4.68 -1.85 -2.79
N CYS A 27 4.63 -0.60 -2.35
CA CYS A 27 5.83 0.18 -2.12
C CYS A 27 5.79 0.91 -0.79
N SER A 28 6.96 1.19 -0.23
CA SER A 28 7.10 1.96 1.00
C SER A 28 8.42 2.70 1.01
N ASN A 29 8.43 3.87 1.64
CA ASN A 29 9.61 4.62 2.05
C ASN A 29 9.42 5.02 3.52
N ASP A 30 10.30 5.86 4.08
CA ASP A 30 10.24 6.27 5.50
C ASP A 30 8.95 7.00 5.89
N ASP A 31 8.35 7.75 4.97
CA ASP A 31 7.20 8.64 5.23
C ASP A 31 5.86 8.03 4.83
N TYR A 32 5.87 7.03 3.94
CA TYR A 32 4.68 6.59 3.23
C TYR A 32 4.71 5.09 2.86
N ILE A 33 3.52 4.51 2.75
CA ILE A 33 3.28 3.16 2.25
C ILE A 33 2.08 3.15 1.32
N TYR A 34 2.17 2.38 0.26
CA TYR A 34 1.16 2.23 -0.77
C TYR A 34 0.96 0.77 -1.14
N CYS A 35 -0.28 0.41 -1.39
CA CYS A 35 -0.62 -0.85 -2.06
C CYS A 35 -1.70 -0.66 -3.12
N LEU A 36 -1.56 -1.42 -4.20
CA LEU A 36 -2.50 -1.51 -5.30
C LEU A 36 -2.69 -2.98 -5.65
N PHE A 37 -3.92 -3.46 -5.58
CA PHE A 37 -4.24 -4.87 -5.79
C PHE A 37 -5.68 -5.05 -6.30
N PRO A 38 -5.99 -6.14 -7.01
CA PRO A 38 -7.36 -6.43 -7.42
C PRO A 38 -8.22 -6.76 -6.20
N ALA A 39 -9.47 -6.30 -6.21
CA ALA A 39 -10.43 -6.57 -5.13
C ALA A 39 -10.92 -8.02 -5.12
N ASP A 40 -10.81 -8.71 -6.26
CA ASP A 40 -11.23 -10.09 -6.48
C ASP A 40 -10.51 -10.71 -7.70
N ASP A 41 -10.74 -12.01 -7.93
CA ASP A 41 -10.14 -12.77 -9.03
C ASP A 41 -10.55 -12.31 -10.44
N THR A 42 -11.65 -11.55 -10.56
CA THR A 42 -12.12 -11.03 -11.86
C THR A 42 -11.26 -9.85 -12.34
N LYS A 43 -10.55 -9.18 -11.42
CA LYS A 43 -9.64 -8.05 -11.69
C LYS A 43 -10.33 -6.86 -12.37
N VAL A 44 -11.66 -6.78 -12.27
CA VAL A 44 -12.46 -5.66 -12.78
C VAL A 44 -12.31 -4.44 -11.85
N LYS A 45 -12.31 -4.70 -10.55
CA LYS A 45 -12.16 -3.71 -9.49
C LYS A 45 -10.82 -3.86 -8.79
N TRP A 46 -10.25 -2.73 -8.42
CA TRP A 46 -8.96 -2.62 -7.78
C TRP A 46 -9.08 -1.75 -6.55
N VAL A 47 -8.31 -2.10 -5.52
CA VAL A 47 -8.16 -1.30 -4.33
C VAL A 47 -6.82 -0.59 -4.43
N GLU A 48 -6.87 0.73 -4.35
CA GLU A 48 -5.71 1.54 -4.07
C GLU A 48 -5.82 2.02 -2.63
N ALA A 49 -4.75 1.87 -1.88
CA ALA A 49 -4.67 2.38 -0.52
C ALA A 49 -3.28 2.92 -0.24
N SER A 50 -3.24 3.93 0.62
CA SER A 50 -2.00 4.49 1.11
C SER A 50 -2.09 4.98 2.55
N LEU A 51 -0.95 4.97 3.23
CA LEU A 51 -0.83 5.51 4.58
C LEU A 51 0.44 6.36 4.71
N THR A 52 0.28 7.52 5.35
CA THR A 52 1.38 8.43 5.70
C THR A 52 1.78 8.18 7.15
N PHE A 53 3.03 7.75 7.39
CA PHE A 53 3.49 7.39 8.73
C PHE A 53 3.47 8.56 9.73
N PRO A 54 3.89 9.79 9.38
CA PRO A 54 3.91 10.91 10.32
C PRO A 54 2.56 11.24 10.97
N ASP A 55 1.48 11.30 10.20
CA ASP A 55 0.16 11.73 10.66
C ASP A 55 -0.85 10.58 10.77
N GLY A 56 -0.53 9.39 10.26
CA GLY A 56 -1.42 8.24 10.23
C GLY A 56 -2.61 8.43 9.29
N SER A 57 -2.52 9.33 8.31
CA SER A 57 -3.59 9.54 7.33
C SER A 57 -3.72 8.30 6.44
N LEU A 58 -4.93 7.79 6.32
CA LEU A 58 -5.27 6.67 5.45
C LEU A 58 -6.10 7.19 4.27
N ASP A 59 -5.62 6.96 3.05
CA ASP A 59 -6.41 7.11 1.83
C ASP A 59 -6.69 5.71 1.27
N LYS A 60 -7.93 5.48 0.83
CA LYS A 60 -8.36 4.23 0.21
C LYS A 60 -9.46 4.53 -0.80
N LYS A 61 -9.31 3.98 -2.00
CA LYS A 61 -10.34 4.05 -3.04
C LYS A 61 -10.45 2.74 -3.82
N GLU A 62 -11.67 2.48 -4.26
CA GLU A 62 -11.96 1.42 -5.23
C GLU A 62 -12.01 2.04 -6.63
N ILE A 63 -11.28 1.44 -7.56
CA ILE A 63 -11.07 1.95 -8.92
C ILE A 63 -11.21 0.83 -9.94
N ASP A 64 -11.39 1.18 -11.21
CA ASP A 64 -11.34 0.21 -12.30
C ASP A 64 -9.90 -0.14 -12.70
N ALA A 65 -9.75 -1.21 -13.49
CA ALA A 65 -8.45 -1.68 -13.96
C ALA A 65 -7.66 -0.64 -14.79
N VAL A 66 -8.33 0.20 -15.58
CA VAL A 66 -7.66 1.22 -16.41
C VAL A 66 -7.04 2.29 -15.51
N LYS A 67 -7.80 2.73 -14.50
CA LYS A 67 -7.34 3.69 -13.50
C LYS A 67 -6.24 3.10 -12.63
N ALA A 68 -6.33 1.82 -12.26
CA ALA A 68 -5.28 1.13 -11.52
C ALA A 68 -3.94 1.13 -12.27
N ILE A 69 -3.94 0.82 -13.58
CA ILE A 69 -2.73 0.90 -14.40
C ILE A 69 -2.18 2.33 -14.45
N ALA A 70 -3.05 3.33 -14.61
CA ALA A 70 -2.63 4.72 -14.62
C ALA A 70 -1.96 5.13 -13.29
N LEU A 71 -2.54 4.76 -12.14
CA LEU A 71 -1.97 5.06 -10.83
C LEU A 71 -0.66 4.32 -10.59
N LEU A 72 -0.55 3.05 -11.00
CA LEU A 72 0.73 2.32 -10.94
C LEU A 72 1.81 3.07 -11.71
N VAL A 73 1.50 3.55 -12.93
CA VAL A 73 2.47 4.32 -13.74
C VAL A 73 2.87 5.62 -13.04
N GLU A 74 1.93 6.34 -12.42
CA GLU A 74 2.27 7.54 -11.64
C GLU A 74 3.16 7.21 -10.43
N GLU A 75 2.88 6.13 -9.71
CA GLU A 75 3.69 5.71 -8.57
C GLU A 75 5.11 5.30 -9.02
N LEU A 76 5.23 4.56 -10.13
CA LEU A 76 6.52 4.18 -10.70
C LEU A 76 7.39 5.38 -11.13
N LYS A 77 6.79 6.52 -11.49
CA LYS A 77 7.53 7.75 -11.83
C LYS A 77 8.18 8.39 -10.61
N VAL A 78 7.57 8.27 -9.43
CA VAL A 78 8.08 8.87 -8.20
C VAL A 78 9.00 7.93 -7.41
N LEU A 79 8.95 6.61 -7.66
CA LEU A 79 9.86 5.64 -7.05
C LEU A 79 11.35 6.01 -7.05
N PRO A 80 11.94 6.62 -8.10
CA PRO A 80 13.35 7.01 -8.09
C PRO A 80 13.70 7.99 -6.97
N THR A 81 12.73 8.71 -6.40
CA THR A 81 12.94 9.67 -5.31
C THR A 81 12.79 9.06 -3.91
N TYR A 82 12.37 7.79 -3.80
CA TYR A 82 12.01 7.16 -2.52
C TYR A 82 13.19 6.47 -1.79
N GLY A 83 14.39 6.42 -2.37
CA GLY A 83 15.57 5.82 -1.73
C GLY A 83 15.66 4.29 -1.81
N VAL A 84 16.54 3.69 -0.99
CA VAL A 84 16.89 2.26 -1.04
C VAL A 84 15.85 1.45 -0.25
N ILE A 85 15.19 0.49 -0.93
CA ILE A 85 14.06 -0.34 -0.46
C ILE A 85 12.71 0.33 -0.68
N THR A 86 12.23 0.24 -1.92
CA THR A 86 11.00 0.88 -2.36
C THR A 86 9.88 -0.09 -2.64
N ILE A 87 10.16 -1.20 -3.34
CA ILE A 87 9.13 -2.16 -3.76
C ILE A 87 9.24 -3.42 -2.90
N VAL A 88 8.11 -3.85 -2.34
CA VAL A 88 8.02 -5.10 -1.58
C VAL A 88 7.86 -6.26 -2.57
N THR A 89 8.88 -7.10 -2.67
CA THR A 89 8.90 -8.27 -3.56
C THR A 89 9.11 -9.59 -2.80
N THR A 90 9.38 -9.51 -1.49
CA THR A 90 9.62 -10.67 -0.63
C THR A 90 8.82 -10.58 0.66
N LYS A 91 8.54 -11.75 1.26
CA LYS A 91 7.85 -11.83 2.55
C LYS A 91 8.61 -11.11 3.67
N ALA A 92 9.95 -11.15 3.66
CA ALA A 92 10.77 -10.43 4.63
C ALA A 92 10.56 -8.91 4.57
N GLN A 93 10.51 -8.33 3.37
CA GLN A 93 10.22 -6.90 3.19
C GLN A 93 8.78 -6.55 3.61
N LEU A 94 7.82 -7.44 3.33
CA LEU A 94 6.45 -7.26 3.79
C LEU A 94 6.37 -7.21 5.31
N ASP A 95 7.06 -8.12 5.99
CA ASP A 95 7.08 -8.20 7.46
C ASP A 95 7.80 -6.99 8.07
N GLU A 96 8.89 -6.52 7.46
CA GLU A 96 9.57 -5.28 7.85
C GLU A 96 8.63 -4.08 7.76
N VAL A 97 7.94 -3.93 6.64
CA VAL A 97 6.99 -2.85 6.40
C VAL A 97 5.80 -2.92 7.36
N ALA A 98 5.26 -4.12 7.62
CA ALA A 98 4.20 -4.32 8.61
C ALA A 98 4.66 -3.98 10.04
N SER A 99 5.91 -4.24 10.38
CA SER A 99 6.48 -3.87 11.70
C SER A 99 6.50 -2.36 11.92
N ARG A 100 6.61 -1.56 10.85
CA ARG A 100 6.56 -0.09 10.92
C ARG A 100 5.15 0.40 11.19
N LEU A 101 4.12 -0.23 10.62
CA LEU A 101 2.72 0.04 10.94
C LEU A 101 2.40 -0.24 12.42
N ALA A 102 2.96 -1.32 12.98
CA ALA A 102 2.80 -1.66 14.40
C ALA A 102 3.43 -0.64 15.38
N LYS A 103 4.24 0.32 14.90
CA LYS A 103 4.75 1.43 15.72
C LYS A 103 3.77 2.60 15.81
N LEU A 104 2.71 2.60 14.99
CA LEU A 104 1.65 3.62 14.99
C LEU A 104 0.45 3.23 15.88
N THR A 105 0.42 1.99 16.37
CA THR A 105 -0.60 1.43 17.28
C THR A 105 -0.27 1.64 18.74
#